data_AF-A0A8J5XHH9-F1
#
_entry.id   AF-A0A8J5XHH9-F1
#
_cell.length_a   1.000
_cell.length_b   1.000
_cell.length_c   1.000
_cell.angle_alpha   90.00
_cell.angle_beta   90.00
_cell.angle_gamma   90.00
#
_symmetry.space_group_name_H-M   'P 1'
#
loop_
_entity.id
_entity.type
_entity.pdbx_description
1 polymer ?
#
loop_
_entity_poly.entity_id
_entity_poly.type
_entity_poly.pdbx_seq_one_letter_code
_entity_poly.pdbx_strand_id
1 'polypeptide(L)'
;MLVKLVKSELQSAQVADDAMLAELLDIVARASRVDPADVSLLCNGKRLDSSRAAEPLARLGVVDGATAIVMVKAGAAAGAQVDRAAEDAARRRASLGKAVDAARIIAERHGDAHVALDGGTALTLYNERGQEIELPEADRRGLAIGYMLHAQAKRLLARAQRCLLGLRTASAGAPAANGASADGPAEGAPAAAPAALESVADAGQLVEDASALLEAAHAALDAVDGKVRTLGDNYALVCIDSAWCALLASLSEPSGGTNGARRAPAGLAFSPASLDAAKARLTAAQRQLAELHGPALEKLRSREAEAGSDGDAFGQARATYVRLRLLLGVVAFHEGRVPAARALLASAQALCDQLTLTDDDDVAIAHLHSIGLTDAEARRSLLACGKDRERAAAHAFREREQARALRARDAERAADARAHLGRTRSGQHISAARLLYFVESGFPRAQALDALARADNDGDAALQLLLEPDASAERERLAVEEVRAASLAPLRAHNVAVLVGAGFARADVDRALDAANGDAQAAHDALLAALSAGGARGGGSADGGARAGADANARAEVDDGGPSDGGPKRLCIEDEERTIDESGVVRAMRAAEAAYSACDLSCEAAALALYRARM
;
A
#
# COMPACT_ATOMS: atom_id res chain seq x y z
N MET A 1 15.76 63.67 6.79
CA MET A 1 15.12 63.46 5.48
C MET A 1 14.20 62.24 5.47
N LEU A 2 12.97 62.37 4.94
CA LEU A 2 11.96 61.32 4.81
C LEU A 2 11.80 60.91 3.33
N VAL A 3 12.00 59.64 3.00
CA VAL A 3 11.82 59.10 1.64
C VAL A 3 10.59 58.21 1.62
N LYS A 4 9.65 58.45 0.68
CA LYS A 4 8.49 57.59 0.44
C LYS A 4 8.88 56.41 -0.44
N LEU A 5 8.57 55.20 0.00
CA LEU A 5 8.93 53.98 -0.70
C LEU A 5 7.69 53.33 -1.30
N VAL A 6 7.75 53.02 -2.59
CA VAL A 6 6.67 52.40 -3.36
C VAL A 6 7.07 50.98 -3.71
N LYS A 7 6.12 50.04 -3.57
CA LYS A 7 6.34 48.58 -3.71
C LYS A 7 7.35 48.01 -2.70
N SER A 8 7.33 48.54 -1.48
CA SER A 8 8.12 48.04 -0.35
C SER A 8 7.20 47.85 0.87
N GLU A 9 7.51 46.91 1.75
CA GLU A 9 6.79 46.73 3.02
C GLU A 9 6.96 47.96 3.94
N LEU A 10 8.07 48.68 3.78
CA LEU A 10 8.30 49.98 4.39
C LEU A 10 7.61 51.06 3.56
N GLN A 11 6.68 51.81 4.13
CA GLN A 11 5.99 52.91 3.42
C GLN A 11 6.86 54.17 3.33
N SER A 12 7.79 54.35 4.27
CA SER A 12 8.75 55.45 4.27
C SER A 12 10.01 55.09 5.07
N ALA A 13 11.13 55.69 4.70
CA ALA A 13 12.40 55.59 5.42
C ALA A 13 12.83 56.98 5.91
N GLN A 14 13.20 57.10 7.19
CA GLN A 14 13.86 58.29 7.72
C GLN A 14 15.37 58.08 7.70
N VAL A 15 16.09 59.03 7.13
CA VAL A 15 17.56 59.03 7.05
C VAL A 15 18.08 60.43 7.37
N ALA A 16 19.33 60.54 7.83
CA ALA A 16 19.97 61.83 8.07
C ALA A 16 20.13 62.63 6.77
N ASP A 17 20.22 63.96 6.86
CA ASP A 17 20.26 64.84 5.67
C ASP A 17 21.59 64.73 4.89
N ASP A 18 22.63 64.20 5.52
CA ASP A 18 23.96 63.90 4.97
C ASP A 18 24.18 62.42 4.63
N ALA A 19 23.14 61.60 4.75
CA ALA A 19 23.26 60.15 4.61
C ALA A 19 23.66 59.70 3.19
N MET A 20 24.34 58.56 3.15
CA MET A 20 24.81 57.92 1.92
C MET A 20 23.73 57.01 1.34
N LEU A 21 23.79 56.74 0.02
CA LEU A 21 22.89 55.76 -0.60
C LEU A 21 22.99 54.37 0.05
N ALA A 22 24.19 53.98 0.50
CA ALA A 22 24.42 52.74 1.24
C ALA A 22 23.46 52.59 2.42
N GLU A 23 23.27 53.63 3.22
CA GLU A 23 22.41 53.60 4.42
C GLU A 23 20.94 53.44 4.05
N LEU A 24 20.48 54.14 3.00
CA LEU A 24 19.11 53.98 2.51
C LEU A 24 18.87 52.58 1.91
N LEU A 25 19.82 52.04 1.15
CA LEU A 25 19.74 50.68 0.63
C LEU A 25 19.73 49.66 1.77
N ASP A 26 20.53 49.86 2.82
CA ASP A 26 20.57 48.97 3.98
C ASP A 26 19.25 48.98 4.77
N ILE A 27 18.63 50.16 4.94
CA ILE A 27 17.31 50.30 5.55
C ILE A 27 16.24 49.55 4.72
N VAL A 28 16.25 49.75 3.40
CA VAL A 28 15.30 49.10 2.49
C VAL A 28 15.53 47.59 2.40
N ALA A 29 16.79 47.14 2.40
CA ALA A 29 17.20 45.75 2.39
C ALA A 29 16.76 45.02 3.66
N ARG A 30 16.99 45.63 4.84
CA ARG A 30 16.50 45.10 6.12
C ARG A 30 14.97 45.02 6.17
N ALA A 31 14.29 46.04 5.64
CA ALA A 31 12.83 46.07 5.60
C ALA A 31 12.26 45.03 4.62
N SER A 32 12.92 44.83 3.48
CA SER A 32 12.46 43.91 2.41
C SER A 32 13.00 42.48 2.58
N ARG A 33 13.88 42.24 3.55
CA ARG A 33 14.55 40.95 3.83
C ARG A 33 15.35 40.41 2.65
N VAL A 34 16.05 41.30 1.96
CA VAL A 34 16.92 40.96 0.83
C VAL A 34 18.32 41.50 1.10
N ASP A 35 19.36 40.89 0.53
CA ASP A 35 20.72 41.42 0.58
C ASP A 35 20.77 42.85 -0.02
N PRO A 36 21.42 43.83 0.64
CA PRO A 36 21.58 45.18 0.10
C PRO A 36 22.20 45.22 -1.32
N ALA A 37 22.96 44.20 -1.73
CA ALA A 37 23.48 44.09 -3.09
C ALA A 37 22.40 43.85 -4.17
N ASP A 38 21.28 43.24 -3.79
CA ASP A 38 20.18 42.86 -4.66
C ASP A 38 19.04 43.89 -4.68
N VAL A 39 19.16 44.95 -3.88
CA VAL A 39 18.21 46.06 -3.85
C VAL A 39 18.68 47.17 -4.79
N SER A 40 17.77 47.64 -5.65
CA SER A 40 17.94 48.87 -6.41
C SER A 40 16.71 49.75 -6.27
N LEU A 41 16.92 51.07 -6.22
CA LEU A 41 15.86 52.06 -6.11
C LEU A 41 15.74 52.82 -7.44
N LEU A 42 14.52 53.19 -7.81
CA LEU A 42 14.28 54.13 -8.90
C LEU A 42 13.74 55.43 -8.31
N CYS A 43 14.51 56.52 -8.41
CA CYS A 43 14.10 57.84 -7.94
C CYS A 43 14.34 58.87 -9.06
N ASN A 44 13.34 59.69 -9.38
CA ASN A 44 13.42 60.72 -10.43
C ASN A 44 13.95 60.21 -11.78
N GLY A 45 13.56 59.00 -12.19
CA GLY A 45 13.99 58.37 -13.44
C GLY A 45 15.43 57.83 -13.44
N LYS A 46 16.17 57.96 -12.32
CA LYS A 46 17.52 57.43 -12.14
C LYS A 46 17.49 56.15 -11.32
N ARG A 47 18.17 55.12 -11.80
CA ARG A 47 18.41 53.89 -11.06
C ARG A 47 19.56 54.11 -10.07
N LEU A 48 19.32 53.76 -8.82
CA LEU A 48 20.25 53.84 -7.71
C LEU A 48 20.48 52.40 -7.21
N ASP A 49 21.70 51.92 -7.29
CA ASP A 49 22.07 50.56 -6.87
C ASP A 49 23.39 50.58 -6.08
N SER A 50 23.83 49.42 -5.63
CA SER A 50 25.04 49.24 -4.84
C SER A 50 26.31 49.81 -5.50
N SER A 51 26.31 50.03 -6.82
CA SER A 51 27.42 50.69 -7.53
C SER A 51 27.61 52.16 -7.15
N ARG A 52 26.56 52.83 -6.68
CA ARG A 52 26.56 54.25 -6.25
C ARG A 52 26.44 54.40 -4.74
N ALA A 53 26.69 53.33 -3.98
CA ALA A 53 26.50 53.29 -2.53
C ALA A 53 27.31 54.36 -1.77
N ALA A 54 28.46 54.77 -2.33
CA ALA A 54 29.35 55.78 -1.78
C ALA A 54 29.00 57.23 -2.20
N GLU A 55 27.82 57.48 -2.77
CA GLU A 55 27.35 58.83 -3.10
C GLU A 55 26.32 59.33 -2.06
N PRO A 56 26.38 60.62 -1.66
CA PRO A 56 25.39 61.20 -0.77
C PRO A 56 24.04 61.35 -1.47
N LEU A 57 22.95 61.13 -0.74
CA LEU A 57 21.58 61.15 -1.26
C LEU A 57 21.23 62.45 -1.99
N ALA A 58 21.75 63.59 -1.51
CA ALA A 58 21.57 64.91 -2.13
C ALA A 58 22.14 64.99 -3.56
N ARG A 59 23.28 64.34 -3.85
CA ARG A 59 23.88 64.32 -5.20
C ARG A 59 23.11 63.43 -6.17
N LEU A 60 22.44 62.42 -5.63
CA LEU A 60 21.61 61.48 -6.39
C LEU A 60 20.22 62.04 -6.69
N GLY A 61 19.90 63.24 -6.19
CA GLY A 61 18.61 63.90 -6.38
C GLY A 61 17.49 63.31 -5.54
N VAL A 62 17.85 62.61 -4.45
CA VAL A 62 16.89 62.20 -3.43
C VAL A 62 16.79 63.37 -2.45
N VAL A 63 15.62 64.01 -2.40
CA VAL A 63 15.30 65.15 -1.51
C VAL A 63 14.24 64.77 -0.48
N ASP A 64 14.06 65.58 0.56
CA ASP A 64 13.04 65.34 1.58
C ASP A 64 11.65 65.23 0.94
N GLY A 65 10.94 64.14 1.23
CA GLY A 65 9.66 63.78 0.61
C GLY A 65 9.75 63.07 -0.74
N ALA A 66 10.94 62.73 -1.24
CA ALA A 66 11.11 62.05 -2.54
C ALA A 66 10.45 60.65 -2.55
N THR A 67 9.92 60.27 -3.71
CA THR A 67 9.33 58.95 -3.94
C THR A 67 10.36 58.06 -4.64
N ALA A 68 10.65 56.90 -4.06
CA ALA A 68 11.52 55.88 -4.64
C ALA A 68 10.77 54.55 -4.81
N ILE A 69 10.92 53.92 -5.98
CA ILE A 69 10.36 52.59 -6.25
C ILE A 69 11.42 51.55 -5.91
N VAL A 70 11.09 50.57 -5.07
CA VAL A 70 11.99 49.48 -4.70
C VAL A 70 11.94 48.39 -5.76
N MET A 71 13.12 47.96 -6.24
CA MET A 71 13.31 46.87 -7.18
C MET A 71 14.29 45.85 -6.58
N VAL A 72 13.79 44.63 -6.38
CA VAL A 72 14.59 43.50 -5.90
C VAL A 72 15.06 42.68 -7.10
N LYS A 73 16.37 42.48 -7.25
CA LYS A 73 16.96 41.56 -8.23
C LYS A 73 16.89 40.15 -7.62
N ALA A 74 16.20 39.22 -8.27
CA ALA A 74 16.38 37.81 -7.98
C ALA A 74 17.74 37.37 -8.57
N GLY A 75 18.69 36.95 -7.73
CA GLY A 75 19.95 36.40 -8.20
C GLY A 75 19.71 35.22 -9.14
N ALA A 76 20.38 35.17 -10.30
CA ALA A 76 20.17 34.12 -11.32
C ALA A 76 20.36 32.69 -10.76
N ALA A 77 21.19 32.53 -9.73
CA ALA A 77 21.37 31.25 -9.03
C ALA A 77 20.13 30.86 -8.20
N ALA A 78 19.46 31.81 -7.54
CA ALA A 78 18.23 31.57 -6.79
C ALA A 78 17.05 31.27 -7.73
N GLY A 79 16.94 31.99 -8.86
CA GLY A 79 15.96 31.68 -9.91
C GLY A 79 16.12 30.27 -10.47
N ALA A 80 17.35 29.92 -10.88
CA ALA A 80 17.65 28.57 -11.38
C ALA A 80 17.45 27.46 -10.34
N GLN A 81 17.54 27.77 -9.04
CA GLN A 81 17.27 26.82 -7.96
C GLN A 81 15.76 26.64 -7.73
N VAL A 82 14.97 27.72 -7.81
CA VAL A 82 13.50 27.66 -7.74
C VAL A 82 12.93 26.91 -8.94
N ASP A 83 13.45 27.16 -10.15
CA ASP A 83 13.01 26.47 -11.36
C ASP A 83 13.31 24.97 -11.30
N ARG A 84 14.52 24.58 -10.87
CA ARG A 84 14.88 23.17 -10.63
C ARG A 84 13.99 22.52 -9.58
N ALA A 85 13.74 23.20 -8.45
CA ALA A 85 12.85 22.69 -7.41
C ALA A 85 11.41 22.51 -7.92
N ALA A 86 10.92 23.43 -8.76
CA ALA A 86 9.60 23.35 -9.38
C ALA A 86 9.51 22.22 -10.41
N GLU A 87 10.53 22.03 -11.25
CA GLU A 87 10.61 20.89 -12.16
C GLU A 87 10.65 19.55 -11.42
N ASP A 88 11.46 19.45 -10.37
CA ASP A 88 11.54 18.24 -9.56
C ASP A 88 10.21 17.96 -8.86
N ALA A 89 9.51 18.99 -8.37
CA ALA A 89 8.16 18.85 -7.82
C ALA A 89 7.14 18.38 -8.86
N ALA A 90 7.24 18.86 -10.12
CA ALA A 90 6.39 18.40 -11.21
C ALA A 90 6.65 16.93 -11.56
N ARG A 91 7.92 16.50 -11.64
CA ARG A 91 8.31 15.10 -11.85
C ARG A 91 7.77 14.20 -10.72
N ARG A 92 7.85 14.66 -9.47
CA ARG A 92 7.31 13.95 -8.29
C ARG A 92 5.80 13.80 -8.35
N ARG A 93 5.05 14.88 -8.63
CA ARG A 93 3.60 14.81 -8.82
C ARG A 93 3.20 13.85 -9.94
N ALA A 94 3.95 13.85 -11.05
CA ALA A 94 3.73 12.87 -12.11
C ALA A 94 3.98 11.43 -11.63
N SER A 95 5.01 11.21 -10.79
CA SER A 95 5.27 9.90 -10.18
C SER A 95 4.14 9.45 -9.24
N LEU A 96 3.58 10.35 -8.45
CA LEU A 96 2.42 10.06 -7.60
C LEU A 96 1.17 9.75 -8.44
N GLY A 97 0.96 10.49 -9.54
CA GLY A 97 -0.09 10.20 -10.51
C GLY A 97 0.01 8.77 -11.05
N LYS A 98 1.23 8.34 -11.45
CA LYS A 98 1.47 6.96 -11.88
C LYS A 98 1.14 5.92 -10.80
N ALA A 99 1.41 6.21 -9.52
CA ALA A 99 1.06 5.32 -8.43
C ALA A 99 -0.46 5.18 -8.25
N VAL A 100 -1.21 6.28 -8.43
CA VAL A 100 -2.68 6.26 -8.43
C VAL A 100 -3.23 5.49 -9.63
N ASP A 101 -2.64 5.66 -10.81
CA ASP A 101 -3.05 4.93 -12.02
C ASP A 101 -2.75 3.43 -11.89
N ALA A 102 -1.57 3.07 -11.40
CA ALA A 102 -1.23 1.68 -11.09
C ALA A 102 -2.22 1.09 -10.07
N ALA A 103 -2.63 1.87 -9.07
CA ALA A 103 -3.60 1.41 -8.09
C ALA A 103 -4.97 1.10 -8.71
N ARG A 104 -5.41 1.90 -9.69
CA ARG A 104 -6.64 1.66 -10.45
C ARG A 104 -6.55 0.40 -11.30
N ILE A 105 -5.44 0.23 -12.03
CA ILE A 105 -5.21 -0.95 -12.89
C ILE A 105 -5.24 -2.24 -12.06
N ILE A 106 -4.59 -2.24 -10.90
CA ILE A 106 -4.60 -3.41 -10.00
C ILE A 106 -6.01 -3.69 -9.49
N ALA A 107 -6.79 -2.66 -9.12
CA ALA A 107 -8.16 -2.82 -8.65
C ALA A 107 -9.13 -3.34 -9.73
N GLU A 108 -8.82 -3.10 -11.02
CA GLU A 108 -9.59 -3.59 -12.17
C GLU A 108 -9.37 -5.09 -12.44
N ARG A 109 -8.29 -5.70 -11.94
CA ARG A 109 -8.04 -7.14 -12.08
C ARG A 109 -9.07 -7.94 -11.28
N HIS A 110 -10.19 -8.28 -11.91
CA HIS A 110 -11.13 -9.28 -11.42
C HIS A 110 -10.67 -10.66 -11.90
N GLY A 111 -10.54 -11.60 -10.98
CA GLY A 111 -10.24 -12.98 -11.32
C GLY A 111 -11.49 -13.64 -11.90
N ASP A 112 -11.44 -14.01 -13.17
CA ASP A 112 -12.00 -15.30 -13.55
C ASP A 112 -11.30 -16.33 -12.67
N ALA A 113 -12.08 -17.16 -11.98
CA ALA A 113 -11.60 -18.23 -11.09
C ALA A 113 -10.54 -19.16 -11.75
N HIS A 114 -10.39 -19.09 -13.08
CA HIS A 114 -9.45 -19.85 -13.88
C HIS A 114 -8.03 -19.26 -14.02
N VAL A 115 -7.70 -18.08 -13.47
CA VAL A 115 -6.35 -17.47 -13.61
C VAL A 115 -5.67 -17.17 -12.26
N ALA A 116 -6.22 -17.64 -11.14
CA ALA A 116 -5.56 -17.54 -9.83
C ALA A 116 -4.46 -18.62 -9.70
N LEU A 117 -3.31 -18.40 -10.35
CA LEU A 117 -2.10 -19.22 -10.20
C LEU A 117 -1.08 -18.64 -9.23
N ASP A 118 -1.20 -17.35 -8.94
CA ASP A 118 -0.52 -16.72 -7.83
C ASP A 118 -1.56 -16.34 -6.80
N GLY A 119 -1.33 -16.72 -5.55
CA GLY A 119 -2.15 -16.32 -4.40
C GLY A 119 -2.09 -14.82 -4.12
N GLY A 120 -2.57 -13.98 -5.03
CA GLY A 120 -2.82 -12.57 -4.76
C GLY A 120 -2.74 -11.68 -5.99
N THR A 121 -3.89 -11.35 -6.58
CA THR A 121 -4.12 -10.04 -7.23
C THR A 121 -5.60 -9.67 -7.24
N ALA A 122 -6.52 -10.65 -7.21
CA ALA A 122 -7.91 -10.37 -6.84
C ALA A 122 -7.97 -10.07 -5.34
N LEU A 123 -8.21 -8.80 -4.98
CA LEU A 123 -8.55 -8.39 -3.61
C LEU A 123 -9.93 -8.97 -3.27
N THR A 124 -9.95 -10.20 -2.78
CA THR A 124 -11.11 -10.83 -2.17
C THR A 124 -11.21 -10.36 -0.72
N LEU A 125 -12.37 -9.83 -0.34
CA LEU A 125 -12.62 -9.34 1.01
C LEU A 125 -13.23 -10.47 1.82
N TYR A 126 -12.70 -10.71 3.01
CA TYR A 126 -13.22 -11.72 3.93
C TYR A 126 -13.80 -11.04 5.17
N ASN A 127 -14.88 -11.60 5.71
CA ASN A 127 -15.39 -11.19 7.01
C ASN A 127 -14.50 -11.71 8.15
N GLU A 128 -14.80 -11.29 9.38
CA GLU A 128 -14.11 -11.73 10.61
C GLU A 128 -14.18 -13.26 10.85
N ARG A 129 -14.96 -14.01 10.06
CA ARG A 129 -15.08 -15.48 10.09
C ARG A 129 -14.37 -16.16 8.93
N GLY A 130 -13.65 -15.42 8.09
CA GLY A 130 -12.95 -15.92 6.92
C GLY A 130 -13.87 -16.29 5.74
N GLN A 131 -15.11 -15.80 5.73
CA GLN A 131 -16.04 -15.98 4.60
C GLN A 131 -15.91 -14.81 3.64
N GLU A 132 -15.90 -15.10 2.35
CA GLU A 132 -15.82 -14.09 1.30
C GLU A 132 -17.07 -13.20 1.31
N ILE A 133 -16.85 -11.89 1.20
CA ILE A 133 -17.90 -10.87 1.10
C ILE A 133 -17.98 -10.43 -0.36
N GLU A 134 -19.09 -10.77 -1.01
CA GLU A 134 -19.41 -10.24 -2.33
C GLU A 134 -19.81 -8.77 -2.21
N LEU A 135 -19.05 -7.90 -2.86
CA LEU A 135 -19.32 -6.46 -2.93
C LEU A 135 -19.59 -6.03 -4.37
N PRO A 136 -20.39 -4.97 -4.58
CA PRO A 136 -20.49 -4.31 -5.86
C PRO A 136 -19.10 -3.94 -6.39
N GLU A 137 -18.91 -4.07 -7.70
CA GLU A 137 -17.61 -3.86 -8.33
C GLU A 137 -17.04 -2.46 -8.05
N ALA A 138 -17.88 -1.43 -8.09
CA ALA A 138 -17.47 -0.05 -7.78
C ALA A 138 -16.94 0.10 -6.34
N ASP A 139 -17.63 -0.50 -5.37
CA ASP A 139 -17.25 -0.45 -3.95
C ASP A 139 -15.95 -1.23 -3.69
N ARG A 140 -15.82 -2.43 -4.27
CA ARG A 140 -14.60 -3.24 -4.20
C ARG A 140 -13.40 -2.48 -4.76
N ARG A 141 -13.55 -1.84 -5.91
CA ARG A 141 -12.49 -1.01 -6.53
C ARG A 141 -12.13 0.18 -5.65
N GLY A 142 -13.14 0.90 -5.13
CA GLY A 142 -12.92 2.05 -4.24
C GLY A 142 -12.16 1.67 -2.96
N LEU A 143 -12.52 0.55 -2.33
CA LEU A 143 -11.80 0.00 -1.18
C LEU A 143 -10.35 -0.37 -1.52
N ALA A 144 -10.14 -1.10 -2.62
CA ALA A 144 -8.81 -1.52 -3.07
C ALA A 144 -7.87 -0.33 -3.30
N ILE A 145 -8.33 0.66 -4.07
CA ILE A 145 -7.57 1.89 -4.35
C ILE A 145 -7.28 2.64 -3.05
N GLY A 146 -8.30 2.83 -2.20
CA GLY A 146 -8.16 3.50 -0.92
C GLY A 146 -7.09 2.87 -0.03
N TYR A 147 -7.10 1.54 0.09
CA TYR A 147 -6.16 0.81 0.96
C TYR A 147 -4.72 0.87 0.43
N MET A 148 -4.55 0.74 -0.88
CA MET A 148 -3.23 0.77 -1.51
C MET A 148 -2.58 2.14 -1.39
N LEU A 149 -3.33 3.21 -1.67
CA LEU A 149 -2.84 4.58 -1.54
C LEU A 149 -2.56 4.95 -0.08
N HIS A 150 -3.42 4.50 0.86
CA HIS A 150 -3.18 4.70 2.29
C HIS A 150 -1.92 3.99 2.78
N ALA A 151 -1.70 2.74 2.36
CA ALA A 151 -0.49 1.98 2.70
C ALA A 151 0.78 2.67 2.16
N GLN A 152 0.73 3.22 0.95
CA GLN A 152 1.83 3.99 0.40
C GLN A 152 2.07 5.30 1.16
N ALA A 153 1.01 6.04 1.50
CA ALA A 153 1.13 7.26 2.30
C ALA A 153 1.76 6.99 3.68
N LYS A 154 1.34 5.91 4.35
CA LYS A 154 1.91 5.48 5.64
C LYS A 154 3.43 5.27 5.58
N ARG A 155 3.95 4.71 4.48
CA ARG A 155 5.40 4.55 4.30
C ARG A 155 6.15 5.88 4.23
N LEU A 156 5.58 6.86 3.54
CA LEU A 156 6.17 8.20 3.45
C LEU A 156 6.14 8.89 4.81
N LEU A 157 5.01 8.81 5.52
CA LEU A 157 4.89 9.33 6.88
C LEU A 157 5.90 8.68 7.84
N ALA A 158 6.06 7.36 7.78
CA ALA A 158 7.00 6.63 8.62
C ALA A 158 8.46 7.08 8.45
N ARG A 159 8.83 7.46 7.21
CA ARG A 159 10.14 8.03 6.91
C ARG A 159 10.27 9.46 7.45
N ALA A 160 9.25 10.31 7.24
CA ALA A 160 9.31 11.72 7.60
C ALA A 160 9.22 12.00 9.11
N GLN A 161 8.35 11.28 9.82
CA GLN A 161 7.91 11.65 11.17
C GLN A 161 9.03 11.68 12.21
N ARG A 162 9.99 10.74 12.16
CA ARG A 162 11.10 10.71 13.13
C ARG A 162 12.00 11.95 13.00
N CYS A 163 12.28 12.36 11.77
CA CYS A 163 13.05 13.58 11.49
C CYS A 163 12.35 14.83 12.02
N LEU A 164 11.07 14.99 11.70
CA LEU A 164 10.28 16.18 12.08
C LEU A 164 10.01 16.28 13.58
N LEU A 165 9.91 15.15 14.27
CA LEU A 165 9.71 15.10 15.73
C LEU A 165 11.04 15.13 16.51
N GLY A 166 12.17 15.32 15.84
CA GLY A 166 13.49 15.41 16.48
C GLY A 166 13.93 14.10 17.15
N LEU A 167 13.34 12.96 16.75
CA LEU A 167 13.76 11.65 17.21
C LEU A 167 15.06 11.30 16.50
N ARG A 168 16.16 11.23 17.26
CA ARG A 168 17.42 10.72 16.74
C ARG A 168 17.19 9.27 16.32
N THR A 169 17.50 8.94 15.06
CA THR A 169 17.77 7.55 14.75
C THR A 169 18.94 7.15 15.63
N ALA A 170 18.71 6.31 16.64
CA ALA A 170 19.80 5.50 17.13
C ALA A 170 20.27 4.75 15.89
N SER A 171 21.43 5.12 15.33
CA SER A 171 22.12 4.20 14.43
C SER A 171 22.14 2.89 15.20
N ALA A 172 21.57 1.82 14.62
CA ALA A 172 21.62 0.50 15.20
C ALA A 172 23.02 0.31 15.77
N GLY A 173 23.12 0.25 17.10
CA GLY A 173 24.39 0.13 17.78
C GLY A 173 25.05 -1.13 17.24
N ALA A 174 26.17 -0.95 16.53
CA ALA A 174 27.12 -2.02 16.42
C ALA A 174 27.41 -2.48 17.86
N PRO A 175 27.17 -3.76 18.21
CA PRO A 175 27.66 -4.26 19.47
C PRO A 175 29.18 -4.09 19.43
N ALA A 176 29.73 -3.40 20.42
CA ALA A 176 31.16 -3.34 20.63
C ALA A 176 31.68 -4.79 20.68
N ALA A 177 32.43 -5.16 19.65
CA ALA A 177 32.99 -6.48 19.49
C ALA A 177 33.96 -6.76 20.64
N ASN A 178 33.71 -7.85 21.37
CA ASN A 178 34.74 -8.60 22.07
C ASN A 178 34.50 -10.09 21.79
N GLY A 179 35.43 -10.71 21.05
CA GLY A 179 35.77 -12.13 21.19
C GLY A 179 35.12 -13.14 20.25
N ALA A 180 35.82 -13.43 19.14
CA ALA A 180 36.13 -14.75 18.57
C ALA A 180 35.00 -15.78 18.27
N SER A 181 34.76 -16.07 16.99
CA SER A 181 35.27 -17.26 16.26
C SER A 181 34.67 -17.37 14.85
N ALA A 182 35.44 -17.94 13.93
CA ALA A 182 35.21 -18.02 12.48
C ALA A 182 34.18 -19.10 12.07
N ASP A 183 33.43 -18.84 10.98
CA ASP A 183 33.35 -19.68 9.76
C ASP A 183 32.26 -19.24 8.75
N GLY A 184 32.64 -19.12 7.47
CA GLY A 184 31.81 -19.37 6.26
C GLY A 184 30.89 -18.27 5.69
N PRO A 185 31.01 -17.90 4.39
CA PRO A 185 30.18 -16.85 3.77
C PRO A 185 28.90 -17.42 3.12
N ALA A 186 27.77 -16.74 3.33
CA ALA A 186 26.57 -16.90 2.51
C ALA A 186 26.28 -15.56 1.81
N GLU A 187 26.51 -15.52 0.51
CA GLU A 187 26.14 -14.44 -0.40
C GLU A 187 24.61 -14.36 -0.60
N GLY A 188 24.10 -13.13 -0.78
CA GLY A 188 22.98 -12.91 -1.69
C GLY A 188 21.63 -12.45 -1.11
N ALA A 189 21.58 -11.29 -0.46
CA ALA A 189 20.36 -10.46 -0.43
C ALA A 189 20.74 -8.98 -0.24
N PRO A 190 20.40 -8.04 -1.15
CA PRO A 190 20.57 -6.63 -0.87
C PRO A 190 19.48 -6.22 0.11
N ALA A 191 19.82 -6.21 1.40
CA ALA A 191 19.07 -5.46 2.39
C ALA A 191 19.20 -3.98 2.02
N ALA A 192 18.19 -3.45 1.32
CA ALA A 192 18.06 -2.01 1.10
C ALA A 192 17.86 -1.34 2.47
N ALA A 193 18.96 -0.93 3.08
CA ALA A 193 18.93 -0.04 4.23
C ALA A 193 18.11 1.21 3.86
N PRO A 194 17.21 1.70 4.72
CA PRO A 194 16.50 2.93 4.43
C PRO A 194 17.54 4.05 4.34
N ALA A 195 17.66 4.67 3.17
CA ALA A 195 18.50 5.84 2.97
C ALA A 195 18.18 6.86 4.07
N ALA A 196 19.19 7.22 4.87
CA ALA A 196 19.04 8.19 5.95
C ALA A 196 18.56 9.52 5.32
N LEU A 197 17.50 10.10 5.88
CA LEU A 197 17.03 11.42 5.44
C LEU A 197 18.09 12.46 5.80
N GLU A 198 18.52 13.25 4.82
CA GLU A 198 19.61 14.20 4.95
C GLU A 198 19.15 15.56 5.50
N SER A 199 17.85 15.92 5.37
CA SER A 199 17.34 17.20 5.86
C SER A 199 15.85 17.23 6.25
N VAL A 200 15.45 18.27 7.01
CA VAL A 200 14.04 18.61 7.33
C VAL A 200 13.25 18.97 6.06
N ALA A 201 13.92 19.54 5.04
CA ALA A 201 13.29 19.85 3.76
C ALA A 201 12.86 18.57 3.02
N ASP A 202 13.69 17.53 3.05
CA ASP A 202 13.34 16.22 2.48
C ASP A 202 12.18 15.58 3.23
N ALA A 203 12.14 15.72 4.55
CA ALA A 203 11.03 15.25 5.37
C ALA A 203 9.73 16.02 5.09
N GLY A 204 9.79 17.35 4.89
CA GLY A 204 8.66 18.16 4.46
C GLY A 204 8.09 17.71 3.12
N GLN A 205 8.95 17.41 2.14
CA GLN A 205 8.51 16.91 0.84
C GLN A 205 7.80 15.56 0.95
N LEU A 206 8.30 14.64 1.78
CA LEU A 206 7.64 13.36 2.03
C LEU A 206 6.25 13.52 2.66
N VAL A 207 6.06 14.54 3.50
CA VAL A 207 4.74 14.88 4.08
C VAL A 207 3.79 15.42 3.01
N GLU A 208 4.26 16.28 2.10
CA GLU A 208 3.44 16.74 0.98
C GLU A 208 2.98 15.59 0.07
N ASP A 209 3.90 14.68 -0.27
CA ASP A 209 3.61 13.52 -1.10
C ASP A 209 2.63 12.57 -0.39
N ALA A 210 2.79 12.37 0.92
CA ALA A 210 1.86 11.59 1.74
C ALA A 210 0.47 12.24 1.78
N SER A 211 0.40 13.57 1.91
CA SER A 211 -0.85 14.33 1.91
C SER A 211 -1.63 14.10 0.62
N ALA A 212 -0.97 14.20 -0.55
CA ALA A 212 -1.61 13.96 -1.84
C ALA A 212 -2.17 12.54 -1.98
N LEU A 213 -1.43 11.52 -1.52
CA LEU A 213 -1.90 10.13 -1.51
C LEU A 213 -3.07 9.92 -0.55
N LEU A 214 -3.07 10.56 0.62
CA LEU A 214 -4.17 10.48 1.59
C LEU A 214 -5.44 11.15 1.07
N GLU A 215 -5.34 12.28 0.38
CA GLU A 215 -6.50 12.92 -0.27
C GLU A 215 -7.08 12.02 -1.37
N ALA A 216 -6.23 11.38 -2.19
CA ALA A 216 -6.68 10.43 -3.20
C ALA A 216 -7.29 9.16 -2.57
N ALA A 217 -6.71 8.64 -1.49
CA ALA A 217 -7.25 7.51 -0.73
C ALA A 217 -8.61 7.85 -0.11
N HIS A 218 -8.73 9.03 0.47
CA HIS A 218 -9.97 9.53 1.06
C HIS A 218 -11.07 9.65 0.01
N ALA A 219 -10.78 10.27 -1.15
CA ALA A 219 -11.73 10.38 -2.26
C ALA A 219 -12.19 9.01 -2.79
N ALA A 220 -11.28 8.03 -2.88
CA ALA A 220 -11.63 6.67 -3.29
C ALA A 220 -12.55 5.97 -2.28
N LEU A 221 -12.30 6.13 -0.97
CA LEU A 221 -13.14 5.56 0.08
C LEU A 221 -14.48 6.30 0.24
N ASP A 222 -14.52 7.61 0.00
CA ASP A 222 -15.75 8.40 0.05
C ASP A 222 -16.74 8.03 -1.08
N ALA A 223 -16.23 7.53 -2.20
CA ALA A 223 -17.05 7.04 -3.31
C ALA A 223 -17.71 5.66 -3.02
N VAL A 224 -17.25 4.94 -1.98
CA VAL A 224 -17.80 3.65 -1.57
C VAL A 224 -19.09 3.84 -0.79
N ASP A 225 -20.07 2.96 -0.98
CA ASP A 225 -21.31 2.98 -0.21
C ASP A 225 -21.05 3.06 1.30
N GLY A 226 -21.83 3.90 1.99
CA GLY A 226 -21.64 4.19 3.41
C GLY A 226 -21.65 2.94 4.30
N LYS A 227 -22.47 1.93 3.97
CA LYS A 227 -22.56 0.68 4.74
C LYS A 227 -21.32 -0.18 4.53
N VAL A 228 -20.81 -0.22 3.30
CA VAL A 228 -19.61 -0.97 2.93
C VAL A 228 -18.37 -0.32 3.54
N ARG A 229 -18.29 1.01 3.50
CA ARG A 229 -17.22 1.78 4.13
C ARG A 229 -17.13 1.56 5.65
N THR A 230 -18.26 1.28 6.31
CA THR A 230 -18.32 0.95 7.74
C THR A 230 -18.01 -0.51 8.07
N LEU A 231 -17.63 -1.36 7.10
CA LEU A 231 -17.24 -2.76 7.39
C LEU A 231 -15.92 -2.86 8.17
N GLY A 232 -15.09 -1.81 8.16
CA GLY A 232 -13.84 -1.74 8.91
C GLY A 232 -13.50 -0.32 9.34
N ASP A 233 -12.36 -0.16 10.00
CA ASP A 233 -11.86 1.12 10.53
C ASP A 233 -10.99 1.89 9.53
N ASN A 234 -10.74 1.35 8.33
CA ASN A 234 -9.82 1.91 7.34
C ASN A 234 -10.11 3.38 6.99
N TYR A 235 -11.37 3.77 6.81
CA TYR A 235 -11.71 5.17 6.55
C TYR A 235 -11.37 6.09 7.73
N ALA A 236 -11.60 5.62 8.97
CA ALA A 236 -11.20 6.34 10.17
C ALA A 236 -9.67 6.45 10.28
N LEU A 237 -8.93 5.40 9.90
CA LEU A 237 -7.47 5.42 9.88
C LEU A 237 -6.92 6.43 8.86
N VAL A 238 -7.49 6.48 7.65
CA VAL A 238 -7.13 7.52 6.66
C VAL A 238 -7.38 8.92 7.23
N CYS A 239 -8.54 9.15 7.86
CA CYS A 239 -8.87 10.43 8.47
C CYS A 239 -7.88 10.83 9.59
N ILE A 240 -7.49 9.88 10.44
CA ILE A 240 -6.50 10.10 11.50
C ILE A 240 -5.13 10.41 10.89
N ASP A 241 -4.69 9.66 9.90
CA ASP A 241 -3.39 9.85 9.26
C ASP A 241 -3.34 11.15 8.43
N SER A 242 -4.45 11.61 7.85
CA SER A 242 -4.55 12.94 7.24
C SER A 242 -4.36 14.06 8.27
N ALA A 243 -4.96 13.93 9.45
CA ALA A 243 -4.77 14.90 10.53
C ALA A 243 -3.34 14.84 11.11
N TRP A 244 -2.73 13.65 11.19
CA TRP A 244 -1.32 13.48 11.53
C TRP A 244 -0.40 14.13 10.51
N CYS A 245 -0.66 13.92 9.22
CA CYS A 245 0.06 14.54 8.12
C CYS A 245 0.00 16.08 8.19
N ALA A 246 -1.15 16.64 8.53
CA ALA A 246 -1.30 18.09 8.74
C ALA A 246 -0.47 18.61 9.93
N LEU A 247 -0.41 17.85 11.03
CA LEU A 247 0.48 18.18 12.15
C LEU A 247 1.95 18.17 11.71
N LEU A 248 2.40 17.12 11.03
CA LEU A 248 3.78 17.03 10.54
C LEU A 248 4.11 18.15 9.55
N ALA A 249 3.17 18.54 8.69
CA ALA A 249 3.34 19.66 7.78
C ALA A 249 3.62 20.97 8.56
N SER A 250 2.87 21.21 9.64
CA SER A 250 3.09 22.39 10.52
C SER A 250 4.45 22.40 11.23
N LEU A 251 5.09 21.23 11.38
CA LEU A 251 6.45 21.08 11.93
C LEU A 251 7.53 21.31 10.85
N SER A 252 7.20 21.03 9.59
CA SER A 252 8.13 21.17 8.46
C SER A 252 8.27 22.60 7.95
N GLU A 253 7.30 23.48 8.24
CA GLU A 253 7.37 24.87 7.81
C GLU A 253 8.54 25.60 8.49
N PRO A 254 9.45 26.23 7.71
CA PRO A 254 10.55 26.99 8.27
C PRO A 254 10.00 28.14 9.12
N SER A 255 10.60 28.35 10.28
CA SER A 255 10.21 29.38 11.24
C SER A 255 10.50 30.78 10.68
N GLY A 256 9.62 31.28 9.81
CA GLY A 256 9.81 32.53 9.08
C GLY A 256 8.49 33.25 8.77
N GLY A 257 7.98 34.04 9.73
CA GLY A 257 6.88 35.01 9.56
C GLY A 257 5.77 34.80 10.60
N THR A 258 5.06 35.79 11.16
CA THR A 258 4.89 37.23 10.95
C THR A 258 4.24 37.81 12.23
N ASN A 259 4.42 39.11 12.51
CA ASN A 259 3.90 39.91 13.64
C ASN A 259 4.70 39.93 14.96
N GLY A 260 5.18 41.13 15.28
CA GLY A 260 5.75 41.53 16.56
C GLY A 260 4.72 41.69 17.69
N ALA A 261 3.75 40.79 17.82
CA ALA A 261 2.85 40.73 18.96
C ALA A 261 2.81 39.30 19.50
N ARG A 262 3.54 39.08 20.61
CA ARG A 262 3.71 37.80 21.34
C ARG A 262 4.26 36.64 20.49
N ARG A 263 5.58 36.47 20.52
CA ARG A 263 6.30 35.29 19.99
C ARG A 263 5.64 33.98 20.46
N ALA A 264 4.97 33.27 19.57
CA ALA A 264 4.87 31.82 19.66
C ALA A 264 6.19 31.22 19.13
N PRO A 265 6.80 30.24 19.83
CA PRO A 265 8.04 29.62 19.36
C PRO A 265 7.79 28.78 18.09
N ALA A 266 8.81 28.73 17.24
CA ALA A 266 8.90 28.03 15.97
C ALA A 266 8.17 26.66 15.89
N GLY A 267 7.59 26.37 14.71
CA GLY A 267 7.20 25.02 14.25
C GLY A 267 5.96 24.41 14.91
N LEU A 268 4.80 25.05 14.80
CA LEU A 268 3.48 24.47 15.13
C LEU A 268 2.30 25.28 14.55
N ALA A 269 2.54 26.11 13.53
CA ALA A 269 1.49 26.99 13.01
C ALA A 269 0.56 26.16 12.12
N PHE A 270 -0.67 25.90 12.58
CA PHE A 270 -1.71 25.38 11.71
C PHE A 270 -2.32 26.53 10.92
N SER A 271 -2.38 26.40 9.59
CA SER A 271 -3.29 27.21 8.79
C SER A 271 -4.74 26.96 9.26
N PRO A 272 -5.60 28.00 9.37
CA PRO A 272 -7.00 27.84 9.78
C PRO A 272 -7.74 26.76 8.97
N ALA A 273 -7.53 26.76 7.65
CA ALA A 273 -8.14 25.77 6.76
C ALA A 273 -7.66 24.33 7.05
N SER A 274 -6.37 24.17 7.35
CA SER A 274 -5.81 22.87 7.71
C SER A 274 -6.31 22.37 9.06
N LEU A 275 -6.52 23.27 10.02
CA LEU A 275 -7.07 22.94 11.33
C LEU A 275 -8.53 22.50 11.23
N ASP A 276 -9.35 23.23 10.46
CA ASP A 276 -10.75 22.89 10.23
C ASP A 276 -10.90 21.55 9.50
N ALA A 277 -10.08 21.30 8.47
CA ALA A 277 -10.04 20.02 7.78
C ALA A 277 -9.64 18.86 8.70
N ALA A 278 -8.60 19.06 9.52
CA ALA A 278 -8.16 18.05 10.51
C ALA A 278 -9.28 17.76 11.53
N LYS A 279 -9.96 18.80 12.03
CA LYS A 279 -11.10 18.65 12.95
C LYS A 279 -12.26 17.87 12.34
N ALA A 280 -12.64 18.18 11.10
CA ALA A 280 -13.72 17.49 10.40
C ALA A 280 -13.40 15.99 10.23
N ARG A 281 -12.16 15.68 9.83
CA ARG A 281 -11.67 14.30 9.67
C ARG A 281 -11.62 13.54 10.99
N LEU A 282 -11.09 14.15 12.05
CA LEU A 282 -11.05 13.53 13.37
C LEU A 282 -12.45 13.27 13.93
N THR A 283 -13.42 14.16 13.68
CA THR A 283 -14.81 13.97 14.10
C THR A 283 -15.45 12.79 13.35
N ALA A 284 -15.19 12.67 12.04
CA ALA A 284 -15.65 11.53 11.25
C ALA A 284 -15.03 10.21 11.74
N ALA A 285 -13.72 10.20 12.01
CA ALA A 285 -13.01 9.06 12.56
C ALA A 285 -13.55 8.64 13.93
N GLN A 286 -13.77 9.60 14.84
CA GLN A 286 -14.35 9.34 16.16
C GLN A 286 -15.71 8.66 16.06
N ARG A 287 -16.60 9.16 15.19
CA ARG A 287 -17.93 8.60 15.01
C ARG A 287 -17.87 7.16 14.53
N GLN A 288 -17.10 6.90 13.46
CA GLN A 288 -16.98 5.56 12.90
C GLN A 288 -16.35 4.59 13.90
N LEU A 289 -15.28 4.98 14.59
CA LEU A 289 -14.64 4.14 15.59
C LEU A 289 -15.58 3.88 16.78
N ALA A 290 -16.39 4.85 17.20
CA ALA A 290 -17.40 4.64 18.24
C ALA A 290 -18.50 3.65 17.80
N GLU A 291 -18.92 3.69 16.54
CA GLU A 291 -19.87 2.73 15.97
C GLU A 291 -19.28 1.31 15.94
N LEU A 292 -18.01 1.17 15.53
CA LEU A 292 -17.31 -0.10 15.40
C LEU A 292 -16.92 -0.71 16.75
N HIS A 293 -16.28 0.08 17.61
CA HIS A 293 -15.65 -0.39 18.84
C HIS A 293 -16.49 -0.17 20.10
N GLY A 294 -17.52 0.69 20.00
CA GLY A 294 -18.27 1.21 21.14
C GLY A 294 -17.58 2.44 21.77
N PRO A 295 -18.33 3.39 22.35
CA PRO A 295 -17.79 4.61 22.98
C PRO A 295 -16.68 4.39 24.02
N ALA A 296 -16.65 3.25 24.69
CA ALA A 296 -15.63 2.87 25.66
C ALA A 296 -14.81 1.64 25.22
N LEU A 297 -14.77 1.30 23.93
CA LEU A 297 -14.14 0.07 23.41
C LEU A 297 -14.82 -1.21 23.91
N GLU A 298 -16.06 -1.13 24.40
CA GLU A 298 -16.76 -2.27 24.98
C GLU A 298 -17.02 -3.37 23.95
N LYS A 299 -17.30 -3.03 22.68
CA LYS A 299 -17.49 -4.03 21.63
C LYS A 299 -16.18 -4.76 21.32
N LEU A 300 -15.06 -4.03 21.29
CA LEU A 300 -13.74 -4.66 21.13
C LEU A 300 -13.38 -5.54 22.31
N ARG A 301 -13.66 -5.11 23.55
CA ARG A 301 -13.43 -5.91 24.76
C ARG A 301 -14.31 -7.16 24.80
N SER A 302 -15.58 -7.04 24.43
CA SER A 302 -16.48 -8.20 24.33
C SER A 302 -16.02 -9.16 23.24
N ARG A 303 -15.56 -8.66 22.09
CA ARG A 303 -14.97 -9.50 21.03
C ARG A 303 -13.69 -10.17 21.49
N GLU A 304 -12.82 -9.48 22.23
CA GLU A 304 -11.63 -10.10 22.83
C GLU A 304 -12.02 -11.25 23.78
N ALA A 305 -13.05 -11.03 24.61
CA ALA A 305 -13.55 -12.01 25.56
C ALA A 305 -14.25 -13.21 24.88
N GLU A 306 -14.99 -12.98 23.80
CA GLU A 306 -15.76 -13.99 23.07
C GLU A 306 -14.92 -14.75 22.02
N ALA A 307 -14.05 -14.06 21.29
CA ALA A 307 -13.20 -14.64 20.26
C ALA A 307 -11.89 -15.23 20.81
N GLY A 308 -11.50 -14.90 22.04
CA GLY A 308 -10.38 -15.50 22.76
C GLY A 308 -9.03 -15.42 22.04
N SER A 309 -8.83 -14.49 21.11
CA SER A 309 -7.82 -14.64 20.05
C SER A 309 -7.09 -13.37 19.62
N ASP A 310 -7.73 -12.21 19.46
CA ASP A 310 -7.08 -11.15 18.66
C ASP A 310 -6.45 -10.06 19.55
N GLY A 311 -5.50 -10.46 20.40
CA GLY A 311 -4.73 -9.52 21.22
C GLY A 311 -3.97 -8.47 20.40
N ASP A 312 -3.57 -8.83 19.17
CA ASP A 312 -2.93 -7.92 18.22
C ASP A 312 -3.93 -6.86 17.70
N ALA A 313 -5.17 -7.25 17.35
CA ALA A 313 -6.19 -6.31 16.91
C ALA A 313 -6.60 -5.35 18.04
N PHE A 314 -6.66 -5.83 19.28
CA PHE A 314 -6.98 -5.00 20.44
C PHE A 314 -5.85 -4.00 20.76
N GLY A 315 -4.59 -4.44 20.73
CA GLY A 315 -3.41 -3.58 20.88
C GLY A 315 -3.31 -2.53 19.77
N GLN A 316 -3.48 -2.95 18.51
CA GLN A 316 -3.51 -2.07 17.34
C GLN A 316 -4.64 -1.04 17.43
N ALA A 317 -5.85 -1.46 17.81
CA ALA A 317 -6.96 -0.54 18.03
C ALA A 317 -6.60 0.49 19.10
N ARG A 318 -6.01 0.09 20.23
CA ARG A 318 -5.60 1.03 21.28
C ARG A 318 -4.52 2.01 20.81
N ALA A 319 -3.57 1.58 19.98
CA ALA A 319 -2.59 2.47 19.36
C ALA A 319 -3.27 3.53 18.47
N THR A 320 -4.28 3.14 17.68
CA THR A 320 -5.13 4.08 16.94
C THR A 320 -5.77 5.13 17.86
N TYR A 321 -6.27 4.73 19.04
CA TYR A 321 -6.84 5.67 20.01
C TYR A 321 -5.81 6.59 20.68
N VAL A 322 -4.54 6.18 20.82
CA VAL A 322 -3.46 7.07 21.28
C VAL A 322 -3.34 8.23 20.30
N ARG A 323 -3.14 7.94 19.01
CA ARG A 323 -2.98 8.95 17.96
C ARG A 323 -4.23 9.83 17.82
N LEU A 324 -5.43 9.23 17.87
CA LEU A 324 -6.70 9.96 17.84
C LEU A 324 -6.81 10.96 18.99
N ARG A 325 -6.60 10.52 20.24
CA ARG A 325 -6.71 11.38 21.43
C ARG A 325 -5.65 12.49 21.43
N LEU A 326 -4.43 12.17 21.01
CA LEU A 326 -3.36 13.14 20.81
C LEU A 326 -3.81 14.23 19.84
N LEU A 327 -4.26 13.86 18.64
CA LEU A 327 -4.65 14.82 17.60
C LEU A 327 -5.88 15.66 17.98
N LEU A 328 -6.85 15.08 18.67
CA LEU A 328 -7.97 15.85 19.24
C LEU A 328 -7.50 16.84 20.30
N GLY A 329 -6.52 16.45 21.12
CA GLY A 329 -5.87 17.33 22.09
C GLY A 329 -5.13 18.48 21.40
N VAL A 330 -4.42 18.19 20.30
CA VAL A 330 -3.76 19.19 19.44
C VAL A 330 -4.77 20.18 18.86
N VAL A 331 -5.88 19.71 18.30
CA VAL A 331 -6.94 20.59 17.77
C VAL A 331 -7.52 21.45 18.90
N ALA A 332 -7.83 20.87 20.06
CA ALA A 332 -8.35 21.62 21.20
C ALA A 332 -7.36 22.67 21.72
N PHE A 333 -6.06 22.40 21.67
CA PHE A 333 -5.01 23.36 22.03
C PHE A 333 -5.03 24.57 21.09
N HIS A 334 -5.07 24.33 19.78
CA HIS A 334 -5.08 25.40 18.76
C HIS A 334 -6.39 26.20 18.73
N GLU A 335 -7.51 25.61 19.16
CA GLU A 335 -8.78 26.32 19.39
C GLU A 335 -8.82 27.11 20.72
N GLY A 336 -7.75 27.07 21.53
CA GLY A 336 -7.68 27.74 22.83
C GLY A 336 -8.44 27.03 23.97
N ARG A 337 -8.95 25.82 23.75
CA ARG A 337 -9.66 25.00 24.75
C ARG A 337 -8.67 24.22 25.62
N VAL A 338 -7.81 24.92 26.35
CA VAL A 338 -6.69 24.36 27.12
C VAL A 338 -7.11 23.26 28.12
N PRO A 339 -8.21 23.38 28.90
CA PRO A 339 -8.62 22.32 29.83
C PRO A 339 -8.98 21.01 29.10
N ALA A 340 -9.66 21.11 27.96
CA ALA A 340 -10.02 19.96 27.14
C ALA A 340 -8.77 19.33 26.50
N ALA A 341 -7.85 20.16 26.00
CA ALA A 341 -6.57 19.71 25.46
C ALA A 341 -5.76 18.92 26.49
N ARG A 342 -5.64 19.43 27.72
CA ARG A 342 -4.94 18.75 28.82
C ARG A 342 -5.57 17.39 29.16
N ALA A 343 -6.90 17.32 29.26
CA ALA A 343 -7.59 16.06 29.53
C ALA A 343 -7.38 15.02 28.42
N LEU A 344 -7.48 15.44 27.16
CA LEU A 344 -7.26 14.56 25.99
C LEU A 344 -5.82 14.07 25.90
N LEU A 345 -4.83 14.94 26.14
CA LEU A 345 -3.42 14.59 26.09
C LEU A 345 -3.00 13.71 27.28
N ALA A 346 -3.56 13.93 28.48
CA ALA A 346 -3.38 13.03 29.61
C ALA A 346 -3.96 11.63 29.33
N SER A 347 -5.14 11.59 28.69
CA SER A 347 -5.80 10.35 28.28
C SER A 347 -5.03 9.59 27.19
N ALA A 348 -4.39 10.31 26.27
CA ALA A 348 -3.48 9.73 25.26
C ALA A 348 -2.21 9.18 25.91
N GLN A 349 -1.62 9.91 26.86
CA GLN A 349 -0.44 9.46 27.61
C GLN A 349 -0.74 8.17 28.37
N ALA A 350 -1.84 8.12 29.13
CA ALA A 350 -2.19 6.93 29.90
C ALA A 350 -2.34 5.68 29.01
N LEU A 351 -2.85 5.83 27.79
CA LEU A 351 -2.88 4.72 26.81
C LEU A 351 -1.48 4.38 26.28
N CYS A 352 -0.65 5.38 25.99
CA CYS A 352 0.72 5.18 25.54
C CYS A 352 1.56 4.42 26.58
N ASP A 353 1.44 4.78 27.86
CA ASP A 353 2.15 4.14 28.98
C ASP A 353 1.74 2.66 29.14
N GLN A 354 0.49 2.32 28.81
CA GLN A 354 0.02 0.93 28.83
C GLN A 354 0.47 0.12 27.61
N LEU A 355 0.95 0.77 26.54
CA LEU A 355 1.37 0.17 25.27
C LEU A 355 2.89 0.33 25.03
N THR A 356 3.64 0.79 26.01
CA THR A 356 5.10 0.91 25.95
C THR A 356 5.70 0.17 27.14
N LEU A 357 6.77 -0.59 26.90
CA LEU A 357 7.49 -1.28 27.98
C LEU A 357 8.53 -0.33 28.58
N THR A 358 8.60 -0.29 29.91
CA THR A 358 9.60 0.45 30.67
C THR A 358 10.49 -0.51 31.44
N ASP A 359 11.59 -0.02 32.03
CA ASP A 359 12.50 -0.83 32.85
C ASP A 359 11.77 -1.50 34.03
N ASP A 360 10.67 -0.91 34.51
CA ASP A 360 9.80 -1.49 35.55
C ASP A 360 9.13 -2.81 35.11
N ASP A 361 9.03 -3.06 33.80
CA ASP A 361 8.41 -4.26 33.22
C ASP A 361 9.39 -5.44 33.12
N ASP A 362 10.68 -5.25 33.40
CA ASP A 362 11.70 -6.31 33.33
C ASP A 362 11.38 -7.49 34.25
N VAL A 363 10.74 -7.23 35.40
CA VAL A 363 10.28 -8.29 36.31
C VAL A 363 9.18 -9.14 35.68
N ALA A 364 8.28 -8.52 34.91
CA ALA A 364 7.22 -9.22 34.20
C ALA A 364 7.80 -10.04 33.04
N ILE A 365 8.77 -9.48 32.31
CA ILE A 365 9.46 -10.16 31.20
C ILE A 365 10.25 -11.37 31.73
N ALA A 366 11.02 -11.21 32.80
CA ALA A 366 11.78 -12.29 33.43
C ALA A 366 10.87 -13.44 33.91
N HIS A 367 9.69 -13.12 34.42
CA HIS A 367 8.70 -14.14 34.79
C HIS A 367 8.21 -14.93 33.56
N LEU A 368 7.90 -14.27 32.46
CA LEU A 368 7.48 -14.93 31.22
C LEU A 368 8.61 -15.78 30.60
N HIS A 369 9.86 -15.33 30.69
CA HIS A 369 11.01 -16.16 30.32
C HIS A 369 11.09 -17.44 31.14
N SER A 370 10.82 -17.36 32.45
CA SER A 370 10.82 -18.55 33.32
C SER A 370 9.75 -19.57 32.94
N ILE A 371 8.66 -19.13 32.29
CA ILE A 371 7.57 -19.97 31.78
C ILE A 371 7.89 -20.52 30.37
N GLY A 372 9.00 -20.10 29.77
CA GLY A 372 9.48 -20.60 28.48
C GLY A 372 9.07 -19.77 27.27
N LEU A 373 8.61 -18.52 27.48
CA LEU A 373 8.43 -17.57 26.39
C LEU A 373 9.78 -16.97 25.97
N THR A 374 9.93 -16.70 24.67
CA THR A 374 11.04 -15.88 24.17
C THR A 374 10.86 -14.40 24.55
N ASP A 375 11.94 -13.62 24.52
CA ASP A 375 11.87 -12.16 24.82
C ASP A 375 10.90 -11.42 23.89
N ALA A 376 10.89 -11.78 22.61
CA ALA A 376 9.94 -11.22 21.65
C ALA A 376 8.48 -11.55 22.00
N GLU A 377 8.18 -12.80 22.37
CA GLU A 377 6.83 -13.23 22.76
C GLU A 377 6.40 -12.60 24.08
N ALA A 378 7.28 -12.60 25.08
CA ALA A 378 7.01 -12.01 26.40
C ALA A 378 6.65 -10.53 26.28
N ARG A 379 7.47 -9.77 25.54
CA ARG A 379 7.24 -8.33 25.31
C ARG A 379 5.94 -8.09 24.54
N ARG A 380 5.70 -8.82 23.45
CA ARG A 380 4.46 -8.70 22.64
C ARG A 380 3.22 -8.98 23.47
N SER A 381 3.19 -10.09 24.19
CA SER A 381 2.02 -10.50 24.95
C SER A 381 1.76 -9.60 26.16
N LEU A 382 2.81 -9.04 26.80
CA LEU A 382 2.64 -8.00 27.84
C LEU A 382 1.98 -6.75 27.27
N LEU A 383 2.41 -6.29 26.10
CA LEU A 383 1.83 -5.13 25.44
C LEU A 383 0.36 -5.37 25.06
N ALA A 384 0.05 -6.54 24.50
CA ALA A 384 -1.31 -6.93 24.15
C ALA A 384 -2.23 -6.97 25.39
N CYS A 385 -1.72 -7.48 26.51
CA CYS A 385 -2.48 -7.68 27.74
C CYS A 385 -2.41 -6.50 28.75
N GLY A 386 -1.85 -5.35 28.36
CA GLY A 386 -1.77 -4.18 29.24
C GLY A 386 -0.90 -4.42 30.49
N LYS A 387 0.22 -5.13 30.31
CA LYS A 387 1.24 -5.45 31.32
C LYS A 387 0.80 -6.42 32.42
N ASP A 388 -0.32 -7.11 32.23
CA ASP A 388 -0.76 -8.22 33.08
C ASP A 388 0.01 -9.50 32.73
N ARG A 389 0.75 -10.03 33.72
CA ARG A 389 1.66 -11.18 33.55
C ARG A 389 0.91 -12.47 33.26
N GLU A 390 -0.20 -12.71 33.94
CA GLU A 390 -0.95 -13.96 33.83
C GLU A 390 -1.71 -13.99 32.50
N ARG A 391 -2.34 -12.85 32.15
CA ARG A 391 -3.00 -12.70 30.86
C ARG A 391 -2.00 -12.81 29.70
N ALA A 392 -0.81 -12.24 29.83
CA ALA A 392 0.23 -12.31 28.81
C ALA A 392 0.70 -13.75 28.57
N ALA A 393 0.93 -14.54 29.61
CA ALA A 393 1.31 -15.95 29.46
C ALA A 393 0.22 -16.75 28.72
N ALA A 394 -1.05 -16.59 29.12
CA ALA A 394 -2.18 -17.27 28.48
C ALA A 394 -2.38 -16.82 27.02
N HIS A 395 -2.17 -15.54 26.73
CA HIS A 395 -2.22 -14.99 25.37
C HIS A 395 -1.14 -15.58 24.47
N ALA A 396 0.12 -15.62 24.92
CA ALA A 396 1.24 -16.15 24.13
C ALA A 396 1.06 -17.63 23.74
N PHE A 397 0.60 -18.47 24.67
CA PHE A 397 0.38 -19.89 24.38
C PHE A 397 -0.75 -20.08 23.34
N ARG A 398 -1.82 -19.29 23.45
CA ARG A 398 -2.92 -19.32 22.47
C ARG A 398 -2.45 -18.83 21.09
N GLU A 399 -1.71 -17.72 21.02
CA GLU A 399 -1.17 -17.19 19.76
C GLU A 399 -0.29 -18.24 19.05
N ARG A 400 0.52 -18.99 19.81
CA ARG A 400 1.36 -20.07 19.27
C ARG A 400 0.55 -21.21 18.65
N GLU A 401 -0.54 -21.62 19.30
CA GLU A 401 -1.43 -22.65 18.78
C GLU A 401 -2.17 -22.19 17.53
N GLN A 402 -2.67 -20.95 17.53
CA GLN A 402 -3.36 -20.36 16.39
C GLN A 402 -2.43 -20.17 15.19
N ALA A 403 -1.22 -19.67 15.41
CA ALA A 403 -0.22 -19.54 14.35
C ALA A 403 0.14 -20.91 13.74
N ARG A 404 0.17 -21.98 14.54
CA ARG A 404 0.34 -23.35 14.04
C ARG A 404 -0.87 -23.80 13.23
N ALA A 405 -2.10 -23.54 13.70
CA ALA A 405 -3.33 -23.89 12.99
C ALA A 405 -3.47 -23.14 11.67
N LEU A 406 -3.16 -21.85 11.64
CA LEU A 406 -3.17 -21.04 10.42
C LEU A 406 -2.12 -21.54 9.42
N ARG A 407 -0.88 -21.78 9.87
CA ARG A 407 0.17 -22.36 9.01
C ARG A 407 -0.23 -23.74 8.47
N ALA A 408 -0.92 -24.56 9.26
CA ALA A 408 -1.42 -25.85 8.80
C ALA A 408 -2.50 -25.69 7.72
N ARG A 409 -3.46 -24.78 7.91
CA ARG A 409 -4.49 -24.45 6.91
C ARG A 409 -3.90 -23.86 5.63
N ASP A 410 -2.95 -22.96 5.74
CA ASP A 410 -2.29 -22.36 4.58
C ASP A 410 -1.44 -23.39 3.84
N ALA A 411 -0.78 -24.30 4.57
CA ALA A 411 -0.06 -25.42 3.97
C ALA A 411 -1.01 -26.40 3.26
N GLU A 412 -2.18 -26.67 3.82
CA GLU A 412 -3.24 -27.48 3.21
C GLU A 412 -3.77 -26.83 1.93
N ARG A 413 -4.16 -25.54 1.98
CA ARG A 413 -4.57 -24.77 0.80
C ARG A 413 -3.48 -24.74 -0.27
N ALA A 414 -2.23 -24.55 0.12
CA ALA A 414 -1.10 -24.58 -0.81
C ALA A 414 -0.89 -25.97 -1.41
N ALA A 415 -1.14 -27.04 -0.65
CA ALA A 415 -1.08 -28.42 -1.15
C ALA A 415 -2.21 -28.71 -2.13
N ASP A 416 -3.44 -28.29 -1.84
CA ASP A 416 -4.61 -28.43 -2.72
C ASP A 416 -4.40 -27.66 -4.03
N ALA A 417 -3.93 -26.41 -3.93
CA ALA A 417 -3.59 -25.60 -5.10
C ALA A 417 -2.52 -26.28 -5.98
N ARG A 418 -1.50 -26.92 -5.38
CA ARG A 418 -0.49 -27.70 -6.10
C ARG A 418 -1.05 -28.99 -6.69
N ALA A 419 -2.06 -29.59 -6.07
CA ALA A 419 -2.71 -30.80 -6.58
C ALA A 419 -3.52 -30.51 -7.85
N HIS A 420 -4.17 -29.35 -7.92
CA HIS A 420 -4.96 -28.93 -9.09
C HIS A 420 -4.13 -28.67 -10.36
N LEU A 421 -2.82 -28.46 -10.24
CA LEU A 421 -1.93 -28.22 -11.38
C LEU A 421 -1.55 -29.49 -12.14
N GLY A 422 -1.85 -30.67 -11.59
CA GLY A 422 -1.44 -31.95 -12.15
C GLY A 422 0.00 -32.31 -11.80
N ARG A 423 0.45 -33.46 -12.33
CA ARG A 423 1.78 -34.02 -12.08
C ARG A 423 2.55 -34.15 -13.39
N THR A 424 3.86 -34.00 -13.29
CA THR A 424 4.80 -34.27 -14.37
C THR A 424 5.00 -35.78 -14.56
N ARG A 425 5.72 -36.17 -15.61
CA ARG A 425 6.03 -37.59 -15.91
C ARG A 425 6.87 -38.25 -14.81
N SER A 426 7.73 -37.49 -14.16
CA SER A 426 8.52 -37.87 -12.98
C SER A 426 7.71 -37.93 -11.68
N GLY A 427 6.42 -37.58 -11.70
CA GLY A 427 5.54 -37.59 -10.54
C GLY A 427 5.66 -36.37 -9.63
N GLN A 428 6.45 -35.37 -10.01
CA GLN A 428 6.54 -34.09 -9.31
C GLN A 428 5.30 -33.23 -9.59
N HIS A 429 4.95 -32.33 -8.68
CA HIS A 429 3.89 -31.35 -8.93
C HIS A 429 4.36 -30.32 -9.95
N ILE A 430 3.48 -29.93 -10.87
CA ILE A 430 3.79 -28.89 -11.85
C ILE A 430 4.02 -27.56 -11.13
N SER A 431 5.10 -26.87 -11.47
CA SER A 431 5.53 -25.63 -10.82
C SER A 431 4.61 -24.48 -11.21
N ALA A 432 3.87 -23.94 -10.23
CA ALA A 432 3.01 -22.78 -10.41
C ALA A 432 3.77 -21.56 -10.98
N ALA A 433 4.99 -21.31 -10.47
CA ALA A 433 5.82 -20.19 -10.89
C ALA A 433 6.23 -20.28 -12.37
N ARG A 434 6.59 -21.48 -12.84
CA ARG A 434 6.96 -21.68 -14.25
C ARG A 434 5.74 -21.59 -15.15
N LEU A 435 4.60 -22.12 -14.70
CA LEU A 435 3.34 -22.02 -15.44
C LEU A 435 2.93 -20.56 -15.64
N LEU A 436 3.03 -19.75 -14.60
CA LEU A 436 2.76 -18.31 -14.66
C LEU A 436 3.68 -17.61 -15.66
N TYR A 437 4.99 -17.86 -15.59
CA TYR A 437 5.95 -17.29 -16.53
C TYR A 437 5.53 -17.51 -17.99
N PHE A 438 5.08 -18.71 -18.33
CA PHE A 438 4.58 -19.02 -19.68
C PHE A 438 3.27 -18.32 -20.02
N VAL A 439 2.32 -18.29 -19.09
CA VAL A 439 1.03 -17.61 -19.30
C VAL A 439 1.22 -16.11 -19.50
N GLU A 440 2.09 -15.48 -18.70
CA GLU A 440 2.44 -14.07 -18.81
C GLU A 440 3.23 -13.78 -20.09
N SER A 441 4.05 -14.72 -20.54
CA SER A 441 4.73 -14.66 -21.84
C SER A 441 3.78 -14.85 -23.04
N GLY A 442 2.48 -15.03 -22.79
CA GLY A 442 1.43 -15.10 -23.81
C GLY A 442 1.07 -16.52 -24.24
N PHE A 443 1.63 -17.56 -23.62
CA PHE A 443 1.28 -18.94 -23.94
C PHE A 443 -0.06 -19.35 -23.29
N PRO A 444 -0.97 -20.01 -24.01
CA PRO A 444 -2.21 -20.52 -23.43
C PRO A 444 -1.95 -21.46 -22.26
N ARG A 445 -2.69 -21.28 -21.14
CA ARG A 445 -2.49 -22.04 -19.89
C ARG A 445 -2.48 -23.56 -20.08
N ALA A 446 -3.39 -24.10 -20.88
CA ALA A 446 -3.47 -25.53 -21.15
C ALA A 446 -2.21 -26.06 -21.85
N GLN A 447 -1.63 -25.27 -22.76
CA GLN A 447 -0.42 -25.64 -23.49
C GLN A 447 0.82 -25.54 -22.59
N ALA A 448 0.91 -24.49 -21.77
CA ALA A 448 1.98 -24.33 -20.79
C ALA A 448 1.96 -25.44 -19.73
N LEU A 449 0.77 -25.86 -19.28
CA LEU A 449 0.61 -27.00 -18.37
C LEU A 449 1.12 -28.30 -18.99
N ASP A 450 0.73 -28.62 -20.23
CA ASP A 450 1.16 -29.83 -20.93
C ASP A 450 2.67 -29.81 -21.23
N ALA A 451 3.20 -28.67 -21.67
CA ALA A 451 4.64 -28.50 -21.89
C ALA A 451 5.45 -28.72 -20.60
N LEU A 452 5.01 -28.15 -19.49
CA LEU A 452 5.64 -28.35 -18.19
C LEU A 452 5.49 -29.78 -17.65
N ALA A 453 4.35 -30.43 -17.91
CA ALA A 453 4.13 -31.83 -17.54
C ALA A 453 5.10 -32.76 -18.27
N ARG A 454 5.36 -32.50 -19.55
CA ARG A 454 6.25 -33.28 -20.42
C ARG A 454 7.73 -32.99 -20.18
N ALA A 455 8.04 -31.73 -19.90
CA ALA A 455 9.40 -31.26 -19.62
C ALA A 455 9.85 -31.51 -18.17
N ASP A 456 9.03 -32.17 -17.33
CA ASP A 456 9.33 -32.40 -15.92
C ASP A 456 9.70 -31.13 -15.17
N ASN A 457 8.88 -30.10 -15.40
CA ASN A 457 9.10 -28.73 -14.95
C ASN A 457 10.32 -28.02 -15.56
N ASP A 458 11.17 -28.61 -16.39
CA ASP A 458 12.29 -27.90 -17.02
C ASP A 458 11.80 -26.74 -17.89
N GLY A 459 12.28 -25.53 -17.61
CA GLY A 459 11.82 -24.29 -18.24
C GLY A 459 12.29 -24.17 -19.68
N ASP A 460 13.55 -24.55 -19.95
CA ASP A 460 14.12 -24.43 -21.30
C ASP A 460 13.55 -25.51 -22.23
N ALA A 461 13.35 -26.72 -21.71
CA ALA A 461 12.70 -27.78 -22.46
C ALA A 461 11.20 -27.50 -22.68
N ALA A 462 10.50 -26.94 -21.69
CA ALA A 462 9.11 -26.51 -21.86
C ALA A 462 8.99 -25.37 -22.89
N LEU A 463 9.91 -24.39 -22.88
CA LEU A 463 10.00 -23.33 -23.90
C LEU A 463 10.16 -23.93 -25.30
N GLN A 464 11.10 -24.87 -25.48
CA GLN A 464 11.33 -25.53 -26.76
C GLN A 464 10.06 -26.26 -27.26
N LEU A 465 9.35 -26.98 -26.39
CA LEU A 465 8.09 -27.65 -26.70
C LEU A 465 6.93 -26.70 -27.03
N LEU A 466 6.97 -25.47 -26.53
CA LEU A 466 6.00 -24.42 -26.82
C LEU A 466 6.32 -23.68 -28.13
N LEU A 467 7.60 -23.57 -28.48
CA LEU A 467 8.10 -22.90 -29.68
C LEU A 467 8.10 -23.79 -30.94
N GLU A 468 7.83 -25.10 -30.80
CA GLU A 468 7.72 -26.01 -31.95
C GLU A 468 6.50 -25.67 -32.85
N PRO A 469 6.70 -25.47 -34.17
CA PRO A 469 5.69 -24.92 -35.10
C PRO A 469 4.54 -25.88 -35.45
N ASP A 470 4.79 -27.19 -35.45
CA ASP A 470 3.76 -28.18 -35.81
C ASP A 470 2.77 -28.43 -34.68
N ALA A 471 3.24 -28.27 -33.44
CA ALA A 471 2.42 -28.48 -32.27
C ALA A 471 1.60 -27.22 -31.92
N SER A 472 2.13 -26.02 -32.16
CA SER A 472 1.40 -24.75 -31.94
C SER A 472 0.19 -24.59 -32.87
N ALA A 473 0.28 -24.97 -34.15
CA ALA A 473 -0.82 -24.87 -35.11
C ALA A 473 -1.97 -25.87 -34.88
N GLU A 474 -1.68 -27.12 -34.48
CA GLU A 474 -2.71 -28.09 -34.08
C GLU A 474 -3.35 -27.72 -32.73
N ARG A 475 -2.56 -27.19 -31.78
CA ARG A 475 -3.03 -26.79 -30.45
C ARG A 475 -3.88 -25.52 -30.48
N GLU A 476 -3.61 -24.57 -31.38
CA GLU A 476 -4.49 -23.42 -31.63
C GLU A 476 -5.86 -23.86 -32.17
N ARG A 477 -5.88 -24.82 -33.10
CA ARG A 477 -7.14 -25.37 -33.64
C ARG A 477 -7.98 -26.03 -32.55
N LEU A 478 -7.35 -26.86 -31.70
CA LEU A 478 -8.03 -27.53 -30.59
C LEU A 478 -8.52 -26.55 -29.52
N ALA A 479 -7.75 -25.51 -29.19
CA ALA A 479 -8.16 -24.48 -28.23
C ALA A 479 -9.35 -23.63 -28.74
N VAL A 480 -9.37 -23.31 -30.05
CA VAL A 480 -10.51 -22.63 -30.68
C VAL A 480 -11.75 -23.53 -30.68
N GLU A 481 -11.59 -24.84 -30.88
CA GLU A 481 -12.70 -25.80 -30.77
C GLU A 481 -13.22 -25.96 -29.35
N GLU A 482 -12.37 -25.97 -28.31
CA GLU A 482 -12.80 -26.00 -26.90
C GLU A 482 -13.57 -24.74 -26.51
N VAL A 483 -13.06 -23.55 -26.85
CA VAL A 483 -13.75 -22.28 -26.58
C VAL A 483 -15.10 -22.23 -27.32
N ARG A 484 -15.13 -22.73 -28.56
CA ARG A 484 -16.36 -22.84 -29.35
C ARG A 484 -17.34 -23.84 -28.73
N ALA A 485 -16.87 -25.01 -28.28
CA ALA A 485 -17.70 -26.03 -27.63
C ALA A 485 -18.27 -25.53 -26.29
N ALA A 486 -17.47 -24.86 -25.47
CA ALA A 486 -17.90 -24.25 -24.22
C ALA A 486 -18.95 -23.16 -24.44
N SER A 487 -18.75 -22.30 -25.45
CA SER A 487 -19.73 -21.25 -25.80
C SER A 487 -21.04 -21.82 -26.37
N LEU A 488 -21.01 -22.99 -27.00
CA LEU A 488 -22.18 -23.64 -27.61
C LEU A 488 -22.91 -24.61 -26.66
N ALA A 489 -22.32 -24.97 -25.51
CA ALA A 489 -22.92 -25.89 -24.54
C ALA A 489 -24.30 -25.45 -24.01
N PRO A 490 -24.57 -24.16 -23.68
CA PRO A 490 -25.88 -23.71 -23.21
C PRO A 490 -26.95 -23.82 -24.31
N LEU A 491 -26.58 -23.49 -25.55
CA LEU A 491 -27.46 -23.59 -26.72
C LEU A 491 -27.78 -25.05 -27.05
N ARG A 492 -26.78 -25.93 -26.95
CA ARG A 492 -26.98 -27.36 -27.12
C ARG A 492 -27.91 -27.93 -26.05
N ALA A 493 -27.74 -27.56 -24.79
CA ALA A 493 -28.64 -27.96 -23.70
C ALA A 493 -30.08 -27.48 -23.93
N HIS A 494 -30.26 -26.26 -24.44
CA HIS A 494 -31.57 -25.73 -24.83
C HIS A 494 -32.20 -26.54 -25.99
N ASN A 495 -31.44 -26.82 -27.04
CA ASN A 495 -31.93 -27.60 -28.20
C ASN A 495 -32.29 -29.04 -27.83
N VAL A 496 -31.51 -29.68 -26.95
CA VAL A 496 -31.85 -31.00 -26.38
C VAL A 496 -33.17 -30.93 -25.61
N ALA A 497 -33.36 -29.91 -24.77
CA ALA A 497 -34.58 -29.74 -24.00
C ALA A 497 -35.82 -29.51 -24.89
N VAL A 498 -35.69 -28.71 -25.95
CA VAL A 498 -36.78 -28.44 -26.92
C VAL A 498 -37.18 -29.72 -27.66
N LEU A 499 -36.20 -30.50 -28.16
CA LEU A 499 -36.49 -31.73 -28.91
C LEU A 499 -36.98 -32.88 -28.01
N VAL A 500 -36.46 -33.00 -26.79
CA VAL A 500 -37.02 -33.95 -25.81
C VAL A 500 -38.44 -33.53 -25.40
N GLY A 501 -38.70 -32.24 -25.24
CA GLY A 501 -40.03 -31.69 -24.99
C GLY A 501 -41.01 -31.91 -26.14
N ALA A 502 -40.52 -32.00 -27.37
CA ALA A 502 -41.30 -32.37 -28.56
C ALA A 502 -41.61 -33.88 -28.65
N GLY A 503 -41.16 -34.69 -27.68
CA GLY A 503 -41.52 -36.11 -27.56
C GLY A 503 -40.47 -37.09 -28.10
N PHE A 504 -39.28 -36.63 -28.49
CA PHE A 504 -38.20 -37.50 -28.94
C PHE A 504 -37.36 -38.04 -27.76
N ALA A 505 -36.86 -39.27 -27.87
CA ALA A 505 -36.02 -39.86 -26.84
C ALA A 505 -34.66 -39.14 -26.77
N ARG A 506 -34.19 -38.84 -25.56
CA ARG A 506 -32.95 -38.08 -25.32
C ARG A 506 -31.73 -38.67 -26.04
N ALA A 507 -31.59 -39.99 -26.07
CA ALA A 507 -30.49 -40.67 -26.75
C ALA A 507 -30.54 -40.55 -28.30
N ASP A 508 -31.72 -40.33 -28.88
CA ASP A 508 -31.88 -40.11 -30.32
C ASP A 508 -31.64 -38.64 -30.66
N VAL A 509 -32.10 -37.73 -29.79
CA VAL A 509 -31.88 -36.29 -29.87
C VAL A 509 -30.39 -35.95 -29.80
N ASP A 510 -29.66 -36.55 -28.85
CA ASP A 510 -28.22 -36.30 -28.71
C ASP A 510 -27.46 -36.74 -29.97
N ARG A 511 -27.77 -37.93 -30.51
CA ARG A 511 -27.19 -38.44 -31.76
C ARG A 511 -27.55 -37.60 -32.99
N ALA A 512 -28.78 -37.13 -33.08
CA ALA A 512 -29.24 -36.29 -34.18
C ALA A 512 -28.60 -34.90 -34.14
N LEU A 513 -28.43 -34.31 -32.96
CA LEU A 513 -27.73 -33.03 -32.78
C LEU A 513 -26.22 -33.16 -33.03
N ASP A 514 -25.62 -34.31 -32.72
CA ASP A 514 -24.23 -34.62 -33.10
C ASP A 514 -24.05 -34.70 -34.62
N ALA A 515 -24.97 -35.39 -35.30
CA ALA A 515 -24.94 -35.50 -36.77
C ALA A 515 -25.27 -34.18 -37.47
N ALA A 516 -26.09 -33.32 -36.85
CA ALA A 516 -26.50 -32.01 -37.37
C ALA A 516 -25.59 -30.85 -36.90
N ASN A 517 -24.48 -31.15 -36.23
CA ASN A 517 -23.51 -30.17 -35.73
C ASN A 517 -24.16 -29.04 -34.89
N GLY A 518 -25.17 -29.40 -34.08
CA GLY A 518 -25.89 -28.48 -33.20
C GLY A 518 -27.07 -27.73 -33.81
N ASP A 519 -27.38 -27.92 -35.10
CA ASP A 519 -28.57 -27.32 -35.74
C ASP A 519 -29.85 -28.05 -35.31
N ALA A 520 -30.73 -27.32 -34.61
CA ALA A 520 -31.98 -27.85 -34.07
C ALA A 520 -32.97 -28.28 -35.15
N GLN A 521 -33.03 -27.57 -36.29
CA GLN A 521 -34.02 -27.84 -37.33
C GLN A 521 -33.62 -29.07 -38.14
N ALA A 522 -32.35 -29.18 -38.51
CA ALA A 522 -31.82 -30.36 -39.19
C ALA A 522 -31.89 -31.61 -38.31
N ALA A 523 -31.65 -31.48 -37.01
CA ALA A 523 -31.84 -32.59 -36.06
C ALA A 523 -33.31 -33.00 -35.93
N HIS A 524 -34.24 -32.04 -35.90
CA HIS A 524 -35.68 -32.32 -35.86
C HIS A 524 -36.16 -33.07 -37.12
N ASP A 525 -35.76 -32.59 -38.30
CA ASP A 525 -36.14 -33.19 -39.58
C ASP A 525 -35.55 -34.61 -39.74
N ALA A 526 -34.32 -34.83 -39.26
CA ALA A 526 -33.69 -36.16 -39.24
C ALA A 526 -34.41 -37.14 -38.28
N LEU A 527 -34.85 -36.66 -37.12
CA LEU A 527 -35.63 -37.44 -36.17
C LEU A 527 -37.03 -37.80 -36.71
N LEU A 528 -37.70 -36.87 -37.40
CA LEU A 528 -38.98 -37.14 -38.08
C LEU A 528 -38.85 -38.12 -39.25
N ALA A 529 -37.75 -38.02 -40.02
CA ALA A 529 -37.44 -38.96 -41.08
C ALA A 529 -37.16 -40.37 -40.53
N ALA A 530 -36.44 -40.47 -39.40
CA ALA A 530 -36.19 -41.74 -38.72
C ALA A 530 -37.47 -42.38 -38.16
N LEU A 531 -38.42 -41.58 -37.64
CA LEU A 531 -39.74 -42.07 -37.21
C LEU A 531 -40.59 -42.56 -38.39
N SER A 532 -40.50 -41.88 -39.53
CA SER A 532 -41.22 -42.25 -40.76
C SER A 532 -40.64 -43.50 -41.43
N ALA A 533 -39.34 -43.74 -41.28
CA ALA A 533 -38.66 -44.97 -41.69
C ALA A 533 -38.81 -46.13 -40.68
N GLY A 534 -39.14 -45.82 -39.42
CA GLY A 534 -39.14 -46.73 -38.27
C GLY A 534 -40.45 -47.47 -37.98
N GLY A 535 -41.44 -47.41 -38.88
CA GLY A 535 -42.68 -48.18 -38.79
C GLY A 535 -42.54 -49.69 -39.02
N ALA A 536 -41.50 -50.35 -38.48
CA ALA A 536 -41.40 -51.81 -38.41
C ALA A 536 -40.25 -52.24 -37.49
N ARG A 537 -40.54 -52.39 -36.18
CA ARG A 537 -40.19 -53.53 -35.31
C ARG A 537 -40.17 -53.09 -33.85
N GLY A 538 -41.22 -53.48 -33.13
CA GLY A 538 -41.25 -53.45 -31.68
C GLY A 538 -40.55 -54.65 -31.04
N GLY A 539 -40.10 -54.43 -29.81
CA GLY A 539 -40.28 -55.35 -28.68
C GLY A 539 -39.38 -56.59 -28.61
N GLY A 540 -38.43 -56.58 -27.66
CA GLY A 540 -37.73 -57.79 -27.23
C GLY A 540 -36.81 -57.53 -26.04
N SER A 541 -37.38 -57.63 -24.83
CA SER A 541 -36.67 -57.69 -23.55
C SER A 541 -35.96 -59.05 -23.38
N ALA A 542 -34.75 -59.07 -22.79
CA ALA A 542 -34.32 -60.00 -21.71
C ALA A 542 -32.79 -59.97 -21.50
N ASP A 543 -32.40 -59.47 -20.33
CA ASP A 543 -31.60 -60.10 -19.27
C ASP A 543 -30.55 -61.21 -19.57
N GLY A 544 -29.43 -61.19 -18.83
CA GLY A 544 -28.73 -62.39 -18.37
C GLY A 544 -27.30 -62.72 -18.89
N GLY A 545 -26.28 -62.25 -18.16
CA GLY A 545 -25.26 -63.10 -17.50
C GLY A 545 -24.08 -63.74 -18.26
N ALA A 546 -22.87 -63.43 -17.75
CA ALA A 546 -21.76 -64.34 -17.37
C ALA A 546 -20.44 -64.41 -18.20
N ARG A 547 -19.37 -63.93 -17.53
CA ARG A 547 -18.04 -64.53 -17.25
C ARG A 547 -16.99 -64.82 -18.34
N ALA A 548 -15.78 -64.31 -18.04
CA ALA A 548 -14.40 -64.87 -18.16
C ALA A 548 -13.48 -63.77 -18.76
N GLY A 549 -12.32 -63.36 -18.23
CA GLY A 549 -11.33 -64.01 -17.37
C GLY A 549 -10.02 -64.13 -18.18
N ALA A 550 -8.98 -63.35 -17.83
CA ALA A 550 -7.55 -63.72 -17.92
C ALA A 550 -6.62 -62.52 -17.66
N ASP A 551 -5.72 -62.73 -16.70
CA ASP A 551 -4.53 -61.96 -16.37
C ASP A 551 -3.50 -61.88 -17.51
N ALA A 552 -2.66 -60.83 -17.51
CA ALA A 552 -1.22 -60.98 -17.71
C ALA A 552 -0.44 -59.77 -17.15
N ASN A 553 0.53 -60.13 -16.32
CA ASN A 553 1.50 -59.32 -15.59
C ASN A 553 2.77 -59.13 -16.46
N ALA A 554 3.46 -57.99 -16.35
CA ALA A 554 4.89 -57.91 -16.69
C ALA A 554 5.57 -56.73 -15.96
N ARG A 555 6.53 -57.09 -15.09
CA ARG A 555 7.57 -56.26 -14.47
C ARG A 555 8.85 -56.35 -15.32
N ALA A 556 9.66 -55.29 -15.34
CA ALA A 556 11.13 -55.28 -15.43
C ALA A 556 11.58 -53.81 -15.30
N GLU A 557 12.27 -53.37 -14.26
CA GLU A 557 13.67 -53.60 -13.83
C GLU A 557 14.62 -52.46 -14.25
N VAL A 558 15.56 -52.22 -13.33
CA VAL A 558 16.47 -51.08 -13.13
C VAL A 558 17.76 -51.26 -13.94
N ASP A 559 18.41 -50.17 -14.40
CA ASP A 559 19.87 -50.14 -14.52
C ASP A 559 20.47 -48.71 -14.46
N ASP A 560 21.67 -48.63 -13.88
CA ASP A 560 22.50 -47.49 -13.47
C ASP A 560 23.35 -46.89 -14.60
N GLY A 561 23.77 -45.62 -14.46
CA GLY A 561 24.98 -45.10 -15.12
C GLY A 561 25.02 -43.60 -15.44
N GLY A 562 25.72 -42.80 -14.61
CA GLY A 562 26.39 -41.56 -15.08
C GLY A 562 27.71 -41.90 -15.81
N PRO A 563 28.56 -40.94 -16.29
CA PRO A 563 28.62 -39.49 -15.99
C PRO A 563 28.78 -38.59 -17.25
N SER A 564 28.82 -37.25 -17.10
CA SER A 564 29.88 -36.37 -17.67
C SER A 564 29.51 -34.89 -17.62
N ASP A 565 30.48 -34.15 -17.11
CA ASP A 565 30.69 -32.69 -17.05
C ASP A 565 30.91 -32.08 -18.46
N GLY A 566 30.71 -30.76 -18.60
CA GLY A 566 31.11 -29.96 -19.77
C GLY A 566 30.08 -28.94 -20.27
N GLY A 567 30.20 -27.67 -19.85
CA GLY A 567 29.34 -26.52 -20.23
C GLY A 567 29.31 -26.13 -21.73
N PRO A 568 28.66 -25.00 -22.10
CA PRO A 568 29.24 -23.69 -21.82
C PRO A 568 28.26 -22.58 -21.38
N LYS A 569 28.86 -21.55 -20.79
CA LYS A 569 28.33 -20.21 -20.46
C LYS A 569 27.75 -19.48 -21.68
N ARG A 570 26.76 -18.60 -21.43
CA ARG A 570 26.37 -17.32 -22.13
C ARG A 570 24.87 -17.33 -22.51
N LEU A 571 24.10 -16.24 -22.41
CA LEU A 571 24.40 -14.81 -22.28
C LEU A 571 23.40 -14.12 -21.34
N CYS A 572 23.93 -13.17 -20.58
CA CYS A 572 23.19 -12.06 -19.99
C CYS A 572 22.53 -11.27 -21.13
N ILE A 573 21.20 -11.18 -21.10
CA ILE A 573 20.47 -10.12 -21.79
C ILE A 573 20.04 -9.16 -20.68
N GLU A 574 20.81 -8.09 -20.55
CA GLU A 574 20.41 -6.88 -19.86
C GLU A 574 19.34 -6.21 -20.73
N ASP A 575 18.06 -6.52 -20.50
CA ASP A 575 16.97 -5.72 -21.06
C ASP A 575 16.23 -5.04 -19.92
N GLU A 576 16.65 -3.80 -19.70
CA GLU A 576 15.95 -2.76 -18.96
C GLU A 576 14.64 -2.38 -19.67
N GLU A 577 13.61 -3.22 -19.56
CA GLU A 577 12.24 -2.75 -19.78
C GLU A 577 11.49 -2.69 -18.45
N ARG A 578 11.29 -1.44 -18.03
CA ARG A 578 10.56 -1.01 -16.83
C ARG A 578 9.12 -1.55 -16.88
N THR A 579 8.94 -2.76 -16.36
CA THR A 579 7.65 -3.21 -15.83
C THR A 579 7.21 -2.17 -14.81
N ILE A 580 6.01 -1.63 -15.02
CA ILE A 580 5.33 -0.67 -14.16
C ILE A 580 5.45 -1.14 -12.69
N ASP A 581 5.61 -0.19 -11.77
CA ASP A 581 5.93 -0.32 -10.33
C ASP A 581 4.86 -1.06 -9.47
N GLU A 582 4.17 -2.06 -10.04
CA GLU A 582 3.14 -2.90 -9.42
C GLU A 582 3.70 -3.68 -8.20
N SER A 583 4.97 -4.10 -8.29
CA SER A 583 5.66 -4.75 -7.18
C SER A 583 5.90 -3.83 -5.98
N GLY A 584 5.97 -2.50 -6.20
CA GLY A 584 6.17 -1.50 -5.16
C GLY A 584 4.95 -1.33 -4.26
N VAL A 585 3.75 -1.38 -4.84
CA VAL A 585 2.45 -1.22 -4.16
C VAL A 585 2.08 -2.46 -3.34
N VAL A 586 2.27 -3.66 -3.89
CA VAL A 586 2.02 -4.91 -3.14
C VAL A 586 3.01 -5.07 -1.98
N ARG A 587 4.29 -4.74 -2.22
CA ARG A 587 5.28 -4.63 -1.14
C ARG A 587 4.84 -3.57 -0.12
N ALA A 588 4.13 -2.52 -0.55
CA ALA A 588 3.58 -1.47 0.32
C ALA A 588 2.55 -1.95 1.29
N MET A 589 1.60 -2.73 0.80
CA MET A 589 0.59 -3.32 1.64
C MET A 589 1.22 -4.22 2.70
N ARG A 590 2.09 -5.16 2.28
CA ARG A 590 2.77 -6.09 3.21
C ARG A 590 3.67 -5.38 4.23
N ALA A 591 4.37 -4.33 3.81
CA ALA A 591 5.22 -3.54 4.71
C ALA A 591 4.41 -2.64 5.66
N ALA A 592 3.27 -2.12 5.22
CA ALA A 592 2.37 -1.32 6.06
C ALA A 592 1.66 -2.19 7.10
N GLU A 593 1.26 -3.41 6.72
CA GLU A 593 0.70 -4.43 7.61
C GLU A 593 1.72 -4.85 8.69
N ALA A 594 2.98 -5.10 8.28
CA ALA A 594 4.07 -5.37 9.22
C ALA A 594 4.42 -4.17 10.12
N ALA A 595 4.32 -2.93 9.60
CA ALA A 595 4.56 -1.73 10.40
C ALA A 595 3.46 -1.47 11.44
N TYR A 596 2.21 -1.86 11.16
CA TYR A 596 1.10 -1.75 12.11
C TYR A 596 1.21 -2.75 13.27
N SER A 597 1.83 -3.91 13.02
CA SER A 597 2.07 -4.95 14.04
C SER A 597 3.08 -4.55 15.13
N ALA A 598 3.95 -3.56 14.88
CA ALA A 598 5.07 -3.26 15.78
C ALA A 598 4.79 -2.22 16.89
N CYS A 599 3.61 -1.56 16.91
CA CYS A 599 3.19 -0.60 17.95
C CYS A 599 4.27 0.41 18.42
N ASP A 600 5.14 0.88 17.51
CA ASP A 600 6.14 1.91 17.84
C ASP A 600 5.45 3.28 18.01
N LEU A 601 5.11 3.62 19.25
CA LEU A 601 4.47 4.88 19.65
C LEU A 601 5.49 6.01 19.96
N SER A 602 6.77 5.85 19.59
CA SER A 602 7.81 6.84 19.87
C SER A 602 7.49 8.22 19.28
N CYS A 603 6.84 8.26 18.12
CA CYS A 603 6.45 9.50 17.44
C CYS A 603 5.28 10.18 18.17
N GLU A 604 4.27 9.42 18.57
CA GLU A 604 3.15 9.90 19.38
C GLU A 604 3.64 10.42 20.73
N ALA A 605 4.56 9.71 21.38
CA ALA A 605 5.17 10.13 22.64
C ALA A 605 5.96 11.45 22.50
N ALA A 606 6.72 11.60 21.41
CA ALA A 606 7.43 12.86 21.12
C ALA A 606 6.47 14.03 20.88
N ALA A 607 5.41 13.82 20.10
CA ALA A 607 4.38 14.83 19.86
C ALA A 607 3.60 15.18 21.15
N LEU A 608 3.30 14.18 21.99
CA LEU A 608 2.71 14.39 23.32
C LEU A 608 3.61 15.28 24.19
N ALA A 609 4.90 14.96 24.28
CA ALA A 609 5.87 15.75 25.04
C ALA A 609 5.95 17.19 24.52
N LEU A 610 5.97 17.38 23.19
CA LEU A 610 6.01 18.68 22.55
C LEU A 610 4.82 19.56 22.92
N TYR A 611 3.59 19.04 22.86
CA TYR A 611 2.40 19.81 23.20
C TYR A 611 2.23 20.02 24.71
N ARG A 612 2.64 19.05 25.53
CA ARG A 612 2.62 19.20 26.99
C ARG A 612 3.59 20.29 27.47
N ALA A 613 4.76 20.41 26.84
CA ALA A 613 5.72 21.47 27.17
C ALA A 613 5.21 22.89 26.84
N ARG A 614 4.18 23.02 25.99
CA ARG A 614 3.61 24.32 25.56
C ARG A 614 2.31 24.69 26.26
N MET A 615 1.72 23.79 27.04
CA MET A 615 0.52 24.02 27.86
C MET A 615 0.88 24.37 29.30
#